data_AF-A0A929XB86-F1
#
_entry.id   AF-A0A929XB86-F1
#
_cell.length_a   1.000
_cell.length_b   1.000
_cell.length_c   1.000
_cell.angle_alpha   90.00
_cell.angle_beta   90.00
_cell.angle_gamma   90.00
#
_symmetry.space_group_name_H-M   'P 1'
#
loop_
_entity.id
_entity.type
_entity.pdbx_description
1 polymer ?
#
loop_
_entity_poly.entity_id
_entity_poly.type
_entity_poly.pdbx_seq_one_letter_code
_entity_poly.pdbx_strand_id
1 'polypeptide(L)'
;ATKTVENTKEQFLKNIFIAYVVASFGIFIIPEDILSNCKICCSFVEVMKQIFPNIQIFSDISPFKQEMEFYASYMWALGLLLAIILSALFVISGKRKAPNISWPMSMLGLILSAFIIYDYFFGCVGVDGIVLRDGTRIKITFDTKFEIFAVITVFQLFSLYLDCFHRPSCCENYFLRFSTWKKRANKFKSV
;
A
#
# COMPACT_ATOMS: atom_id res chain seq x y z
N ALA A 1 24.91 -24.01 9.34
CA ALA A 1 24.84 -23.00 8.26
C ALA A 1 23.42 -22.44 8.06
N THR A 2 22.38 -23.28 7.98
CA THR A 2 20.98 -22.86 7.75
C THR A 2 20.38 -21.97 8.85
N LYS A 3 20.63 -22.25 10.14
CA LYS A 3 20.15 -21.42 11.26
C LYS A 3 20.73 -19.99 11.28
N THR A 4 21.97 -19.83 10.82
CA THR A 4 22.66 -18.53 10.82
C THR A 4 22.12 -17.60 9.73
N VAL A 5 21.78 -18.14 8.56
CA VAL A 5 21.23 -17.39 7.41
C VAL A 5 19.77 -16.98 7.63
N GLU A 6 18.97 -17.81 8.31
CA GLU A 6 17.57 -17.49 8.63
C GLU A 6 17.48 -16.31 9.62
N ASN A 7 18.39 -16.25 10.60
CA ASN A 7 18.50 -15.14 11.55
C ASN A 7 18.86 -13.81 10.86
N THR A 8 19.75 -13.83 9.86
CA THR A 8 20.12 -12.60 9.11
C THR A 8 18.98 -12.02 8.28
N LYS A 9 18.16 -12.87 7.62
CA LYS A 9 17.01 -12.40 6.82
C LYS A 9 15.91 -11.81 7.69
N GLU A 10 15.61 -12.46 8.81
CA GLU A 10 14.61 -11.98 9.75
C GLU A 10 15.05 -10.65 10.38
N GLN A 11 16.32 -10.52 10.74
CA GLN A 11 16.90 -9.27 11.23
C GLN A 11 16.84 -8.15 10.19
N PHE A 12 17.14 -8.46 8.92
CA PHE A 12 17.05 -7.49 7.83
C PHE A 12 15.61 -6.96 7.63
N LEU A 13 14.61 -7.86 7.65
CA LEU A 13 13.20 -7.47 7.55
C LEU A 13 12.75 -6.63 8.75
N LYS A 14 13.18 -6.99 9.97
CA LYS A 14 12.92 -6.18 11.18
C LYS A 14 13.51 -4.77 11.04
N ASN A 15 14.75 -4.66 10.56
CA ASN A 15 15.41 -3.36 10.38
C ASN A 15 14.69 -2.51 9.32
N ILE A 16 14.26 -3.10 8.20
CA ILE A 16 13.48 -2.38 7.18
C ILE A 16 12.15 -1.89 7.77
N PHE A 17 11.46 -2.75 8.52
CA PHE A 17 10.18 -2.40 9.13
C PHE A 17 10.35 -1.24 10.13
N ILE A 18 11.37 -1.31 10.99
CA ILE A 18 11.69 -0.24 11.94
C ILE A 18 12.01 1.06 11.18
N ALA A 19 12.83 0.99 10.13
CA ALA A 19 13.17 2.16 9.32
C ALA A 19 11.93 2.78 8.67
N TYR A 20 11.01 1.97 8.15
CA TYR A 20 9.74 2.43 7.59
C TYR A 20 8.85 3.09 8.64
N VAL A 21 8.72 2.50 9.84
CA VAL A 21 7.95 3.10 10.94
C VAL A 21 8.54 4.42 11.37
N VAL A 22 9.87 4.51 11.52
CA VAL A 22 10.54 5.78 11.87
C VAL A 22 10.31 6.82 10.76
N ALA A 23 10.43 6.41 9.50
CA ALA A 23 10.21 7.26 8.34
C ALA A 23 8.76 7.79 8.27
N SER A 24 7.75 7.00 8.61
CA SER A 24 6.35 7.45 8.58
C SER A 24 6.05 8.55 9.60
N PHE A 25 6.82 8.69 10.68
CA PHE A 25 6.71 9.85 11.59
C PHE A 25 7.21 11.17 10.96
N GLY A 26 7.68 11.17 9.70
CA GLY A 26 8.23 12.34 9.03
C GLY A 26 7.34 13.58 9.03
N ILE A 27 6.00 13.43 9.01
CA ILE A 27 5.04 14.56 9.03
C ILE A 27 5.23 15.51 10.22
N PHE A 28 5.71 15.01 11.36
CA PHE A 28 5.90 15.84 12.56
C PHE A 28 7.16 16.72 12.49
N ILE A 29 8.07 16.43 11.56
CA ILE A 29 9.36 17.12 11.41
C ILE A 29 9.39 17.96 10.12
N ILE A 30 8.49 17.68 9.17
CA ILE A 30 8.36 18.47 7.94
C ILE A 30 7.98 19.93 8.30
N PRO A 31 8.69 20.93 7.74
CA PRO A 31 8.36 22.33 7.92
C PRO A 31 7.21 22.76 6.98
N GLU A 32 6.43 23.75 7.44
CA GLU A 32 5.25 24.25 6.74
C GLU A 32 5.54 24.86 5.36
N ASP A 33 6.76 25.34 5.14
CA ASP A 33 7.21 26.02 3.92
C ASP A 33 8.15 25.16 3.06
N ILE A 34 8.14 23.83 3.25
CA ILE A 34 9.04 22.90 2.56
C ILE A 34 9.00 23.03 1.04
N LEU A 35 7.83 23.18 0.42
CA LEU A 35 7.71 23.25 -1.04
C LEU A 35 8.09 24.64 -1.57
N SER A 36 7.88 25.68 -0.77
CA SER A 36 8.34 27.04 -1.10
C SER A 36 9.86 27.17 -1.03
N ASN A 37 10.51 26.49 -0.08
CA ASN A 37 11.96 26.61 0.17
C ASN A 37 12.80 25.56 -0.57
N CYS A 38 12.23 24.41 -0.93
CA CYS A 38 12.95 23.31 -1.58
C CYS A 38 12.42 23.08 -3.00
N LYS A 39 13.13 23.59 -4.01
CA LYS A 39 12.79 23.40 -5.42
C LYS A 39 12.68 21.93 -5.84
N ILE A 40 13.60 21.09 -5.33
CA ILE A 40 13.60 19.65 -5.63
C ILE A 40 12.35 18.97 -5.06
N CYS A 41 11.97 19.35 -3.83
CA CYS A 41 10.79 18.82 -3.16
C CYS A 41 9.51 19.22 -3.89
N CYS A 42 9.44 20.48 -4.35
CA CYS A 42 8.36 20.97 -5.19
C CYS A 42 8.23 20.18 -6.50
N SER A 43 9.31 20.06 -7.27
CA SER A 43 9.29 19.27 -8.53
C SER A 43 8.96 17.80 -8.31
N PHE A 44 9.42 17.20 -7.20
CA PHE A 44 9.04 15.84 -6.83
C PHE A 44 7.53 15.71 -6.59
N VAL A 45 6.94 16.62 -5.80
CA VAL A 45 5.50 16.64 -5.53
C VAL A 45 4.69 16.85 -6.80
N GLU A 46 5.12 17.74 -7.70
CA GLU A 46 4.45 17.98 -8.98
C GLU A 46 4.33 16.70 -9.82
N VAL A 47 5.40 15.89 -9.89
CA VAL A 47 5.37 14.59 -10.57
C VAL A 47 4.43 13.63 -9.86
N MET A 48 4.49 13.57 -8.53
CA MET A 48 3.67 12.64 -7.76
C MET A 48 2.17 12.94 -7.86
N LYS A 49 1.77 14.21 -7.89
CA LYS A 49 0.37 14.63 -8.09
C LYS A 49 -0.22 14.19 -9.43
N GLN A 50 0.60 14.10 -10.48
CA GLN A 50 0.14 13.61 -11.78
C GLN A 50 -0.18 12.11 -11.76
N ILE A 51 0.48 11.35 -10.88
CA ILE A 51 0.30 9.90 -10.75
C ILE A 51 -0.78 9.59 -9.71
N PHE A 52 -0.82 10.35 -8.62
CA PHE A 52 -1.64 10.09 -7.43
C PHE A 52 -2.55 11.30 -7.15
N PRO A 53 -3.81 11.27 -7.65
CA PRO A 53 -4.70 12.43 -7.55
C PRO A 53 -5.11 12.74 -6.10
N ASN A 54 -5.08 11.76 -5.20
CA ASN A 54 -5.37 11.96 -3.78
C ASN A 54 -4.47 12.99 -3.09
N ILE A 55 -3.23 13.17 -3.58
CA ILE A 55 -2.29 14.15 -3.00
C ILE A 55 -2.89 15.56 -3.07
N GLN A 56 -3.43 15.94 -4.23
CA GLN A 56 -4.07 17.24 -4.40
C GLN A 56 -5.38 17.33 -3.61
N ILE A 57 -6.22 16.29 -3.68
CA ILE A 57 -7.52 16.25 -3.01
C ILE A 57 -7.36 16.42 -1.49
N PHE A 58 -6.41 15.73 -0.88
CA PHE A 58 -6.16 15.84 0.55
C PHE A 58 -5.55 17.18 0.95
N SER A 59 -4.68 17.75 0.10
CA SER A 59 -4.13 19.10 0.31
C SER A 59 -5.23 20.16 0.28
N ASP A 60 -6.21 20.03 -0.62
CA ASP A 60 -7.27 21.02 -0.80
C ASP A 60 -8.21 21.13 0.41
N ILE A 61 -8.37 20.04 1.17
CA ILE A 61 -9.22 20.00 2.36
C ILE A 61 -8.46 20.20 3.68
N SER A 62 -7.13 20.06 3.69
CA SER A 62 -6.31 20.20 4.89
C SER A 62 -5.82 21.65 5.07
N PRO A 63 -5.71 22.16 6.32
CA PRO A 63 -4.97 23.39 6.59
C PRO A 63 -3.45 23.27 6.32
N PHE A 64 -2.90 22.05 6.34
CA PHE A 64 -1.46 21.77 6.21
C PHE A 64 -1.04 21.47 4.76
N LYS A 65 -1.34 22.39 3.82
CA LYS A 65 -1.23 22.13 2.37
C LYS A 65 0.11 21.57 1.91
N GLN A 66 1.20 22.32 2.11
CA GLN A 66 2.52 21.90 1.62
C GLN A 66 3.03 20.63 2.29
N GLU A 67 2.77 20.51 3.60
CA GLU A 67 3.18 19.37 4.39
C GLU A 67 2.43 18.11 3.97
N MET A 68 1.12 18.22 3.74
CA MET A 68 0.27 17.13 3.29
C MET A 68 0.70 16.65 1.90
N GLU A 69 0.95 17.58 0.97
CA GLU A 69 1.41 17.25 -0.37
C GLU A 69 2.76 16.53 -0.36
N PHE A 70 3.72 17.07 0.38
CA PHE A 70 5.04 16.49 0.48
C PHE A 70 4.99 15.13 1.18
N TYR A 71 4.29 15.04 2.31
CA TYR A 71 4.19 13.82 3.10
C TYR A 71 3.45 12.71 2.35
N ALA A 72 2.32 13.00 1.70
CA ALA A 72 1.60 12.00 0.90
C ALA A 72 2.47 11.50 -0.28
N SER A 73 3.20 12.40 -0.95
CA SER A 73 4.15 12.06 -2.02
C SER A 73 5.29 11.17 -1.51
N TYR A 74 5.92 11.59 -0.41
CA TYR A 74 6.99 10.88 0.27
C TYR A 74 6.56 9.47 0.69
N MET A 75 5.39 9.38 1.31
CA MET A 75 4.82 8.11 1.76
C MET A 75 4.56 7.20 0.56
N TRP A 76 3.95 7.69 -0.52
CA TRP A 76 3.78 6.88 -1.75
C TRP A 76 5.10 6.31 -2.26
N ALA A 77 6.16 7.12 -2.33
CA ALA A 77 7.48 6.66 -2.77
C ALA A 77 8.05 5.58 -1.83
N LEU A 78 7.94 5.75 -0.51
CA LEU A 78 8.34 4.73 0.46
C LEU A 78 7.55 3.43 0.33
N GLY A 79 6.23 3.53 0.17
CA GLY A 79 5.36 2.37 0.02
C GLY A 79 5.71 1.55 -1.23
N LEU A 80 5.94 2.21 -2.36
CA LEU A 80 6.37 1.56 -3.60
C LEU A 80 7.76 0.92 -3.47
N LEU A 81 8.71 1.61 -2.84
CA LEU A 81 10.04 1.07 -2.61
C LEU A 81 9.98 -0.19 -1.73
N LEU A 82 9.19 -0.15 -0.66
CA LEU A 82 8.98 -1.28 0.24
C LEU A 82 8.33 -2.45 -0.50
N ALA A 83 7.31 -2.19 -1.31
CA ALA A 83 6.66 -3.19 -2.17
C ALA A 83 7.67 -3.88 -3.11
N ILE A 84 8.57 -3.12 -3.75
CA ILE A 84 9.63 -3.66 -4.62
C ILE A 84 10.63 -4.51 -3.83
N ILE A 85 11.08 -4.05 -2.66
CA ILE A 85 12.04 -4.81 -1.83
C ILE A 85 11.41 -6.13 -1.37
N LEU A 86 10.19 -6.09 -0.83
CA LEU A 86 9.47 -7.30 -0.41
C LEU A 86 9.23 -8.24 -1.60
N SER A 87 8.95 -7.67 -2.77
CA SER A 87 8.82 -8.43 -4.01
C SER A 87 10.08 -9.19 -4.37
N ALA A 88 11.22 -8.52 -4.39
CA ALA A 88 12.52 -9.11 -4.72
C ALA A 88 12.90 -10.19 -3.70
N LEU A 89 12.74 -9.91 -2.40
CA LEU A 89 13.01 -10.88 -1.33
C LEU A 89 12.14 -12.14 -1.44
N PHE A 90 10.88 -11.99 -1.84
CA PHE A 90 9.98 -13.12 -2.08
C PHE A 90 10.48 -13.99 -3.24
N VAL A 91 10.81 -13.39 -4.39
CA VAL A 91 11.34 -14.09 -5.57
C VAL A 91 12.62 -14.86 -5.22
N ILE A 92 13.54 -14.23 -4.48
CA ILE A 92 14.81 -14.85 -4.06
C ILE A 92 14.57 -15.98 -3.04
N SER A 93 13.55 -15.87 -2.19
CA SER A 93 13.32 -16.84 -1.11
C SER A 93 12.74 -18.17 -1.59
N GLY A 94 12.17 -18.25 -2.80
CA GLY A 94 11.68 -19.51 -3.40
C GLY A 94 10.57 -20.24 -2.63
N LYS A 95 10.12 -19.71 -1.48
CA LYS A 95 9.09 -20.32 -0.63
C LYS A 95 7.71 -20.01 -1.22
N ARG A 96 7.07 -21.01 -1.84
CA ARG A 96 5.67 -20.97 -2.32
C ARG A 96 4.62 -21.27 -1.24
N LYS A 97 4.99 -21.29 0.04
CA LYS A 97 4.00 -21.59 1.08
C LYS A 97 3.26 -20.31 1.44
N ALA A 98 2.07 -20.16 0.86
CA ALA A 98 1.06 -19.22 1.32
C ALA A 98 0.79 -19.43 2.82
N PRO A 99 0.54 -18.37 3.60
CA PRO A 99 -0.03 -18.55 4.94
C PRO A 99 -1.34 -19.32 4.82
N ASN A 100 -1.57 -20.29 5.72
CA ASN A 100 -2.77 -21.13 5.74
C ASN A 100 -3.96 -20.31 6.25
N ILE A 101 -4.47 -19.41 5.42
CA ILE A 101 -5.64 -18.58 5.67
C ILE A 101 -6.79 -19.14 4.86
N SER A 102 -7.98 -19.23 5.47
CA SER A 102 -9.15 -19.76 4.78
C SER A 102 -9.47 -18.93 3.53
N TRP A 103 -9.83 -19.60 2.44
CA TRP A 103 -10.21 -18.95 1.18
C TRP A 103 -11.22 -17.80 1.34
N PRO A 104 -12.30 -17.95 2.16
CA PRO A 104 -13.24 -16.86 2.39
C PRO A 104 -12.60 -15.64 3.06
N MET A 105 -11.72 -15.85 4.05
CA MET A 105 -11.04 -14.76 4.76
C MET A 105 -10.04 -14.04 3.87
N SER A 106 -9.36 -14.78 2.98
CA SER A 106 -8.49 -14.20 1.96
C SER A 106 -9.27 -13.34 0.97
N MET A 107 -10.41 -13.83 0.45
CA MET A 107 -11.23 -13.06 -0.50
C MET A 107 -11.82 -11.81 0.14
N LEU A 108 -12.32 -11.92 1.38
CA LEU A 108 -12.80 -10.77 2.15
C LEU A 108 -11.69 -9.73 2.33
N GLY A 109 -10.49 -10.16 2.73
CA GLY A 109 -9.33 -9.30 2.87
C GLY A 109 -8.97 -8.57 1.58
N LEU A 110 -8.98 -9.26 0.43
CA LEU A 110 -8.71 -8.67 -0.88
C LEU A 110 -9.76 -7.62 -1.29
N ILE A 111 -11.05 -7.91 -1.08
CA ILE A 111 -12.13 -6.99 -1.45
C ILE A 111 -12.06 -5.73 -0.60
N LEU A 112 -11.91 -5.88 0.73
CA LEU A 112 -11.83 -4.75 1.65
C LEU A 112 -10.62 -3.87 1.36
N SER A 113 -9.47 -4.49 1.11
CA SER A 113 -8.26 -3.73 0.81
C SER A 113 -8.29 -3.06 -0.57
N ALA A 114 -8.87 -3.69 -1.59
CA ALA A 114 -9.07 -3.06 -2.90
C ALA A 114 -10.01 -1.84 -2.80
N PHE A 115 -11.10 -1.97 -2.03
CA PHE A 115 -12.01 -0.87 -1.74
C PHE A 115 -11.31 0.27 -1.00
N ILE A 116 -10.55 -0.05 0.05
CA ILE A 116 -9.77 0.92 0.84
C ILE A 116 -8.70 1.63 -0.03
N ILE A 117 -7.99 0.92 -0.90
CA ILE A 117 -7.03 1.54 -1.83
C ILE A 117 -7.74 2.47 -2.81
N TYR A 118 -8.88 2.04 -3.36
CA TYR A 118 -9.65 2.85 -4.28
C TYR A 118 -10.07 4.16 -3.63
N ASP A 119 -10.68 4.09 -2.44
CA ASP A 119 -11.08 5.25 -1.66
C ASP A 119 -9.90 6.17 -1.32
N TYR A 120 -8.73 5.59 -1.01
CA TYR A 120 -7.51 6.36 -0.75
C TYR A 120 -6.98 7.06 -2.00
N PHE A 121 -6.93 6.36 -3.13
CA PHE A 121 -6.34 6.83 -4.38
C PHE A 121 -7.19 7.95 -5.01
N PHE A 122 -8.52 7.85 -4.90
CA PHE A 122 -9.45 8.88 -5.36
C PHE A 122 -9.81 9.90 -4.28
N GLY A 123 -9.31 9.73 -3.05
CA GLY A 123 -9.57 10.64 -1.94
C GLY A 123 -11.03 10.72 -1.50
N CYS A 124 -11.85 9.70 -1.80
CA CYS A 124 -13.30 9.66 -1.55
C CYS A 124 -13.63 9.89 -0.06
N VAL A 125 -12.79 9.41 0.84
CA VAL A 125 -12.93 9.60 2.30
C VAL A 125 -12.90 11.07 2.74
N GLY A 126 -12.15 11.91 2.02
CA GLY A 126 -12.04 13.34 2.30
C GLY A 126 -13.15 14.16 1.62
N VAL A 127 -13.62 13.71 0.47
CA VAL A 127 -14.63 14.42 -0.34
C VAL A 127 -16.04 14.05 0.09
N ASP A 128 -16.38 12.76 0.01
CA ASP A 128 -17.73 12.25 0.21
C ASP A 128 -17.99 11.92 1.69
N GLY A 129 -16.94 11.49 2.39
CA GLY A 129 -17.01 10.95 3.75
C GLY A 129 -17.63 9.55 3.77
N ILE A 130 -17.54 8.88 4.92
CA ILE A 130 -18.14 7.55 5.12
C ILE A 130 -19.50 7.75 5.78
N VAL A 131 -20.57 7.33 5.10
CA VAL A 131 -21.94 7.36 5.65
C VAL A 131 -22.22 6.02 6.33
N LEU A 132 -22.44 6.07 7.64
CA LEU A 132 -22.83 4.91 8.44
C LEU A 132 -24.34 4.64 8.29
N ARG A 133 -24.75 3.42 8.66
CA ARG A 133 -26.14 2.93 8.50
C ARG A 133 -27.18 3.76 9.26
N ASP A 134 -26.76 4.48 10.30
CA ASP A 134 -27.56 5.41 11.10
C ASP A 134 -27.64 6.83 10.50
N GLY A 135 -27.03 7.07 9.34
CA GLY A 135 -26.95 8.37 8.68
C GLY A 135 -25.81 9.25 9.19
N THR A 136 -25.02 8.79 10.15
CA THR A 136 -23.85 9.52 10.65
C THR A 136 -22.78 9.58 9.55
N ARG A 137 -22.37 10.80 9.17
CA ARG A 137 -21.29 11.02 8.20
C ARG A 137 -19.99 11.26 8.94
N ILE A 138 -19.04 10.35 8.78
CA ILE A 138 -17.65 10.53 9.24
C ILE A 138 -16.87 11.13 8.06
N LYS A 139 -16.47 12.39 8.19
CA LYS A 139 -15.62 13.05 7.20
C LYS A 139 -14.21 13.17 7.76
N ILE A 140 -13.22 12.77 6.97
CA ILE A 140 -11.81 13.01 7.30
C ILE A 140 -11.48 14.42 6.83
N THR A 141 -11.07 15.28 7.75
CA THR A 141 -10.81 16.70 7.49
C THR A 141 -9.32 17.01 7.48
N PHE A 142 -8.47 16.11 8.00
CA PHE A 142 -7.02 16.29 8.09
C PHE A 142 -6.65 17.57 8.85
N ASP A 143 -7.37 17.84 9.95
CA ASP A 143 -7.23 19.06 10.76
C ASP A 143 -5.99 19.02 11.67
N THR A 144 -5.35 17.85 11.78
CA THR A 144 -4.12 17.67 12.56
C THR A 144 -3.09 16.83 11.81
N LYS A 145 -1.80 17.09 12.04
CA LYS A 145 -0.70 16.24 11.55
C LYS A 145 -0.83 14.79 12.01
N PHE A 146 -1.43 14.55 13.18
CA PHE A 146 -1.70 13.20 13.68
C PHE A 146 -2.77 12.49 12.84
N GLU A 147 -3.85 13.17 12.45
CA GLU A 147 -4.88 12.62 11.57
C GLU A 147 -4.29 12.28 10.20
N ILE A 148 -3.49 13.18 9.62
CA ILE A 148 -2.72 12.94 8.39
C ILE A 148 -1.87 11.68 8.52
N PHE A 149 -1.06 11.59 9.59
CA PHE A 149 -0.24 10.43 9.89
C PHE A 149 -1.05 9.14 9.95
N ALA A 150 -2.12 9.13 10.75
CA ALA A 150 -2.92 7.94 11.02
C ALA A 150 -3.59 7.43 9.75
N VAL A 151 -4.24 8.32 9.00
CA VAL A 151 -4.98 7.97 7.78
C VAL A 151 -4.03 7.42 6.72
N ILE A 152 -2.95 8.14 6.39
CA ILE A 152 -1.98 7.68 5.38
C ILE A 152 -1.34 6.36 5.80
N THR A 153 -0.93 6.22 7.07
CA THR A 153 -0.29 4.98 7.56
C THR A 153 -1.23 3.78 7.48
N VAL A 154 -2.50 3.95 7.88
CA VAL A 154 -3.52 2.90 7.79
C VAL A 154 -3.66 2.43 6.33
N PHE A 155 -3.80 3.37 5.39
CA PHE A 155 -3.93 3.04 3.96
C PHE A 155 -2.70 2.31 3.39
N GLN A 156 -1.50 2.65 3.87
CA GLN A 156 -0.29 1.94 3.45
C GLN A 156 -0.20 0.53 4.02
N LEU A 157 -0.61 0.32 5.27
CA LEU A 157 -0.65 -1.02 5.86
C LEU A 157 -1.63 -1.94 5.10
N PHE A 158 -2.78 -1.41 4.68
CA PHE A 158 -3.72 -2.16 3.83
C PHE A 158 -3.14 -2.47 2.43
N SER A 159 -2.39 -1.54 1.85
CA SER A 159 -1.70 -1.77 0.58
C SER A 159 -0.64 -2.87 0.68
N LEU A 160 0.15 -2.88 1.76
CA LEU A 160 1.14 -3.92 2.03
C LEU A 160 0.48 -5.29 2.27
N TYR A 161 -0.67 -5.30 2.94
CA TYR A 161 -1.47 -6.52 3.14
C TYR A 161 -1.89 -7.13 1.79
N LEU A 162 -2.36 -6.32 0.82
CA LEU A 162 -2.69 -6.80 -0.53
C LEU A 162 -1.52 -7.47 -1.23
N ASP A 163 -0.35 -6.83 -1.17
CA ASP A 163 0.87 -7.30 -1.82
C ASP A 163 1.34 -8.67 -1.27
N CYS A 164 1.10 -8.91 0.02
CA CYS A 164 1.34 -10.19 0.67
C CYS A 164 0.35 -11.29 0.25
N PHE A 165 -0.91 -10.97 -0.06
CA PHE A 165 -1.94 -11.95 -0.42
C PHE A 165 -1.97 -12.32 -1.91
N HIS A 166 -1.67 -11.38 -2.79
CA HIS A 166 -1.72 -11.61 -4.24
C HIS A 166 -0.62 -12.57 -4.72
N ARG A 167 0.47 -12.71 -3.95
CA ARG A 167 1.70 -13.38 -4.37
C ARG A 167 1.72 -14.90 -4.16
N PRO A 168 1.13 -15.48 -3.10
CA PRO A 168 1.13 -16.93 -2.91
C PRO A 168 -0.04 -17.66 -3.60
N SER A 169 -1.21 -17.04 -3.71
CA SER A 169 -2.45 -17.73 -4.12
C SER A 169 -2.81 -17.56 -5.59
N CYS A 170 -2.43 -16.44 -6.21
CA CYS A 170 -2.88 -16.07 -7.56
C CYS A 170 -2.04 -16.78 -8.64
N CYS A 171 -0.70 -16.76 -8.53
CA CYS A 171 0.15 -17.41 -9.54
C CYS A 171 -0.04 -18.94 -9.60
N GLU A 172 -0.24 -19.61 -8.46
CA GLU A 172 -0.41 -21.07 -8.43
C GLU A 172 -1.82 -21.48 -8.91
N ASN A 173 -2.88 -20.77 -8.53
CA ASN A 173 -4.24 -21.09 -9.01
C ASN A 173 -4.46 -20.78 -10.49
N TYR A 174 -3.95 -19.66 -11.01
CA TYR A 174 -4.08 -19.36 -12.44
C TYR A 174 -3.21 -20.30 -13.30
N PHE A 175 -1.99 -20.64 -12.86
CA PHE A 175 -1.13 -21.57 -13.60
C PHE A 175 -1.66 -23.02 -13.56
N LEU A 176 -2.19 -23.48 -12.42
CA LEU A 176 -2.82 -24.80 -12.30
C LEU A 176 -4.16 -24.87 -13.03
N ARG A 177 -5.00 -23.83 -12.99
CA ARG A 177 -6.23 -23.79 -13.81
C ARG A 177 -5.91 -23.74 -15.30
N PHE A 178 -4.94 -22.94 -15.74
CA PHE A 178 -4.59 -22.84 -17.16
C PHE A 178 -3.97 -24.14 -17.69
N SER A 179 -3.08 -24.79 -16.93
CA SER A 179 -2.49 -26.08 -17.31
C SER A 179 -3.50 -27.22 -17.34
N THR A 180 -4.47 -27.24 -16.41
CA THR A 180 -5.57 -28.23 -16.44
C THR A 180 -6.60 -27.95 -17.54
N TRP A 181 -6.82 -26.68 -17.92
CA TRP A 181 -7.64 -26.31 -19.08
C TRP A 181 -6.97 -26.72 -20.38
N LYS A 182 -5.67 -26.44 -20.55
CA LYS A 182 -4.88 -26.82 -21.73
C LYS A 182 -4.81 -28.35 -21.92
N LYS A 183 -4.66 -29.11 -20.83
CA LYS A 183 -4.73 -30.58 -20.86
C LYS A 183 -6.11 -31.10 -21.26
N ARG A 184 -7.20 -30.48 -20.79
CA ARG A 184 -8.58 -30.84 -21.19
C ARG A 184 -8.84 -30.48 -22.66
N ALA A 185 -8.45 -29.29 -23.10
CA ALA A 185 -8.63 -28.85 -24.49
C ALA A 185 -7.87 -29.73 -25.49
N ASN A 186 -6.68 -30.20 -25.15
CA ASN A 186 -5.91 -31.10 -26.01
C ASN A 186 -6.49 -32.53 -26.05
N LYS A 187 -7.13 -33.00 -24.98
CA LYS A 187 -7.83 -34.30 -24.94
C LYS A 187 -9.09 -34.32 -25.81
N PHE A 188 -9.74 -33.17 -26.01
CA PHE A 188 -10.90 -33.02 -26.91
C PHE A 188 -10.52 -32.84 -28.39
N LYS A 189 -9.24 -32.56 -28.70
CA LYS A 189 -8.74 -32.48 -30.08
C LYS A 189 -8.15 -33.79 -30.61
N SER A 190 -8.06 -34.83 -29.77
CA SER A 190 -7.51 -36.14 -30.13
C SER A 190 -8.56 -37.26 -30.17
N VAL A 191 -9.84 -36.89 -30.35
CA VAL A 191 -10.97 -37.79 -30.64
C VAL A 191 -11.53 -37.41 -32.00
#